data_AF-A0A1B1S2A4-F1
#
_entry.id   AF-A0A1B1S2A4-F1
#
_cell.length_a   1.000
_cell.length_b   1.000
_cell.length_c   1.000
_cell.angle_alpha   90.00
_cell.angle_beta   90.00
_cell.angle_gamma   90.00
#
_symmetry.space_group_name_H-M   'P 1'
#
loop_
_entity.id
_entity.type
_entity.pdbx_description
1 polymer ?
#
loop_
_entity_poly.entity_id
_entity_poly.type
_entity_poly.pdbx_seq_one_letter_code
_entity_poly.pdbx_strand_id
1 'polypeptide(L)'
;MKDVWMVKYGEHTIRVVNTWTNEKLFVDGVLQDEQIGLHFTSRLFGKVKNKDGEFKDVKVSVGACCLRMKCRIFVDSELIYTTEIQPGG
;
A
#
# COMPACT_ATOMS: atom_id res chain seq x y z
N MET A 1 5.31 9.57 -14.30
CA MET A 1 6.13 9.09 -13.18
C MET A 1 5.47 7.86 -12.62
N LYS A 2 6.23 6.84 -12.21
CA LYS A 2 5.71 5.57 -11.70
C LYS A 2 6.44 5.28 -10.40
N ASP A 3 5.69 5.15 -9.32
CA ASP A 3 6.20 4.75 -8.03
C ASP A 3 5.79 3.30 -7.76
N VAL A 4 6.72 2.52 -7.23
CA VAL A 4 6.47 1.12 -6.87
C VAL A 4 7.02 0.90 -5.48
N TRP A 5 6.14 0.46 -4.58
CA TRP A 5 6.50 0.08 -3.22
C TRP A 5 6.29 -1.41 -3.04
N MET A 6 7.29 -2.08 -2.48
CA MET A 6 7.23 -3.51 -2.19
C MET A 6 7.60 -3.72 -0.73
N VAL A 7 6.72 -4.40 0.01
CA VAL A 7 6.85 -4.66 1.44
C VAL A 7 6.60 -6.14 1.68
N LYS A 8 7.47 -6.75 2.49
CA LYS A 8 7.28 -8.13 2.94
C LYS A 8 6.49 -8.13 4.24
N TYR A 9 5.45 -8.97 4.31
CA TYR A 9 4.65 -9.20 5.50
C TYR A 9 4.62 -10.71 5.76
N GLY A 10 5.48 -11.18 6.67
CA GLY A 10 5.72 -12.61 6.86
C GLY A 10 6.32 -13.24 5.61
N GLU A 11 5.63 -14.23 5.05
CA GLU A 11 6.00 -14.89 3.78
C GLU A 11 5.37 -14.21 2.55
N HIS A 12 4.44 -13.29 2.78
CA HIS A 12 3.69 -12.63 1.73
C HIS A 12 4.36 -11.34 1.26
N THR A 13 4.15 -11.01 -0.01
CA THR A 13 4.65 -9.77 -0.61
C THR A 13 3.50 -8.86 -0.97
N ILE A 14 3.45 -7.70 -0.32
CA ILE A 14 2.51 -6.62 -0.62
C ILE A 14 3.20 -5.66 -1.58
N ARG A 15 2.63 -5.48 -2.76
CA ARG A 15 3.15 -4.59 -3.80
C ARG A 15 2.12 -3.54 -4.15
N VAL A 16 2.49 -2.28 -4.02
CA VAL A 16 1.70 -1.13 -4.41
C VAL A 16 2.34 -0.49 -5.63
N VAL A 17 1.55 -0.29 -6.68
CA VAL A 17 1.99 0.43 -7.88
C VAL A 17 1.15 1.69 -7.96
N ASN A 18 1.80 2.85 -7.95
CA ASN A 18 1.15 4.12 -8.27
C ASN A 18 1.66 4.64 -9.61
N THR A 19 0.70 4.94 -10.45
CA THR A 19 0.87 5.66 -11.71
C THR A 19 -0.05 6.86 -11.61
N TRP A 20 0.32 7.99 -12.23
CA TRP A 20 -0.43 9.25 -12.16
C TRP A 20 -1.97 9.11 -12.34
N THR A 21 -2.41 8.12 -13.11
CA THR A 21 -3.83 7.85 -13.38
C THR A 21 -4.33 6.49 -12.89
N ASN A 22 -3.48 5.70 -12.22
CA ASN A 22 -3.79 4.33 -11.87
C ASN A 22 -2.97 3.82 -10.69
N GLU A 23 -3.65 3.44 -9.62
CA GLU A 23 -3.10 2.79 -8.45
C GLU A 23 -3.57 1.35 -8.31
N LYS A 24 -2.64 0.44 -7.99
CA LYS A 24 -2.91 -0.99 -7.87
C LYS A 24 -2.28 -1.58 -6.63
N LEU A 25 -3.02 -2.47 -5.98
CA LEU A 25 -2.56 -3.25 -4.85
C LEU A 25 -2.49 -4.72 -5.26
N PHE A 26 -1.32 -5.31 -5.08
CA PHE A 26 -1.07 -6.73 -5.28
C PHE A 26 -0.63 -7.38 -3.96
N VAL A 27 -1.13 -8.57 -3.68
CA VAL A 27 -0.67 -9.44 -2.59
C VAL A 27 -0.25 -10.76 -3.24
N ASP A 28 1.01 -11.14 -3.07
CA ASP A 28 1.63 -12.32 -3.70
C ASP A 28 1.47 -12.37 -5.23
N GLY A 29 1.46 -11.20 -5.86
CA GLY A 29 1.26 -11.06 -7.30
C GLY A 29 -0.20 -11.10 -7.75
N VAL A 30 -1.16 -11.35 -6.85
CA VAL A 30 -2.59 -11.30 -7.16
C VAL A 30 -3.11 -9.87 -6.96
N LEU A 31 -3.77 -9.32 -7.97
CA LEU A 31 -4.42 -8.01 -7.88
C LEU A 31 -5.59 -8.08 -6.88
N GLN A 32 -5.51 -7.30 -5.82
CA GLN A 32 -6.56 -7.22 -4.80
C GLN A 32 -7.52 -6.06 -5.07
N ASP A 33 -6.98 -4.93 -5.50
CA ASP A 33 -7.76 -3.71 -5.73
C ASP A 33 -7.02 -2.77 -6.69
N GLU A 34 -7.79 -1.97 -7.42
CA GLU A 34 -7.28 -0.93 -8.30
C GLU A 34 -8.18 0.31 -8.28
N GLN A 35 -7.54 1.47 -8.29
CA GLN A 35 -8.21 2.75 -8.42
C GLN A 35 -7.72 3.43 -9.70
N ILE A 36 -8.65 3.84 -10.56
CA ILE A 36 -8.37 4.45 -11.85
C ILE A 36 -8.93 5.86 -11.83
N GLY A 37 -8.10 6.84 -12.17
CA GLY A 37 -8.49 8.25 -12.23
C GLY A 37 -7.42 9.19 -11.69
N LEU A 38 -7.71 10.48 -11.79
CA LEU A 38 -6.89 11.53 -11.19
C LEU A 38 -7.37 11.79 -9.77
N HIS A 39 -6.74 11.12 -8.80
CA HIS A 39 -7.03 11.32 -7.39
C HIS A 39 -5.81 11.92 -6.69
N PHE A 40 -6.02 13.02 -5.96
CA PHE A 40 -4.98 13.57 -5.07
C PHE A 40 -4.65 12.61 -3.91
N THR A 41 -5.62 11.78 -3.54
CA THR A 41 -5.50 10.72 -2.55
C THR A 41 -6.28 9.48 -3.02
N SER A 42 -5.64 8.33 -2.97
CA SER A 42 -6.23 7.03 -3.27
C SER A 42 -6.14 6.11 -2.07
N ARG A 43 -7.13 5.23 -1.94
CA ARG A 43 -7.16 4.20 -0.89
C ARG A 43 -7.44 2.86 -1.56
N LEU A 44 -6.54 1.91 -1.33
CA LEU A 44 -6.68 0.56 -1.84
C LEU A 44 -6.87 -0.41 -0.68
N PHE A 45 -7.68 -1.44 -0.89
CA PHE A 45 -8.00 -2.43 0.12
C PHE A 45 -7.65 -3.82 -0.38
N GLY A 46 -7.22 -4.70 0.52
CA GLY A 46 -6.93 -6.08 0.17
C GLY A 46 -6.93 -6.95 1.39
N LYS A 47 -6.60 -8.22 1.21
CA LYS A 47 -6.44 -9.16 2.31
C LYS A 47 -5.11 -9.90 2.15
N VAL A 48 -4.43 -10.15 3.26
CA VAL A 48 -3.21 -10.96 3.32
C VAL A 48 -3.38 -12.01 4.41
N LYS A 49 -2.84 -13.21 4.21
CA LYS A 49 -2.83 -14.20 5.29
C LYS A 49 -1.69 -13.91 6.26
N ASN A 50 -1.89 -14.18 7.54
CA ASN A 50 -0.80 -14.23 8.50
C ASN A 50 -0.22 -15.66 8.55
N LYS A 51 0.82 -15.85 9.38
CA LYS A 51 1.47 -17.16 9.59
C LYS A 51 0.51 -18.22 10.17
N ASP A 52 -0.54 -17.77 10.85
CA ASP A 52 -1.55 -18.63 11.47
C ASP A 52 -2.68 -19.01 10.48
N GLY A 53 -2.62 -18.51 9.24
CA GLY A 53 -3.60 -18.77 8.19
C GLY A 53 -4.84 -17.88 8.24
N GLU A 54 -4.90 -16.92 9.17
CA GLU A 54 -5.98 -15.95 9.28
C GLU A 54 -5.82 -14.83 8.25
N PHE A 55 -6.94 -14.37 7.69
CA PHE A 55 -6.95 -13.21 6.79
C PHE A 55 -6.92 -11.92 7.60
N LYS A 56 -5.93 -11.07 7.33
CA LYS A 56 -5.81 -9.72 7.83
C LYS A 56 -6.14 -8.72 6.73
N ASP A 57 -6.83 -7.65 7.09
CA ASP A 57 -7.17 -6.59 6.15
C ASP A 57 -5.95 -5.73 5.87
N VAL A 58 -5.65 -5.54 4.59
CA VAL A 58 -4.63 -4.62 4.10
C VAL A 58 -5.32 -3.35 3.65
N LYS A 59 -4.85 -2.21 4.16
CA LYS A 59 -5.28 -0.90 3.72
C LYS A 59 -4.08 -0.10 3.28
N VAL A 60 -4.11 0.41 2.06
CA VAL A 60 -3.08 1.28 1.53
C VAL A 60 -3.67 2.66 1.35
N SER A 61 -2.94 3.68 1.81
CA SER A 61 -3.26 5.07 1.54
C SER A 61 -2.13 5.68 0.73
N VAL A 62 -2.42 6.09 -0.49
CA VAL A 62 -1.50 6.84 -1.34
C VAL A 62 -2.01 8.26 -1.47
N GLY A 63 -1.12 9.25 -1.40
CA GLY A 63 -1.50 10.64 -1.61
C GLY A 63 -0.31 11.54 -1.82
N ALA A 64 -0.53 12.65 -2.50
CA ALA A 64 0.50 13.67 -2.69
C ALA A 64 0.47 14.68 -1.54
N CYS A 65 1.63 14.97 -0.94
CA CYS A 65 1.76 16.03 0.05
C CYS A 65 3.09 16.76 -0.16
N CYS A 66 3.03 18.09 -0.28
CA CYS A 66 4.20 18.96 -0.47
C CYS A 66 5.16 18.46 -1.58
N LEU A 67 4.62 18.18 -2.78
CA LEU A 67 5.35 17.70 -3.97
C LEU A 67 5.96 16.28 -3.88
N ARG A 68 5.74 15.53 -2.79
CA ARG A 68 6.18 14.12 -2.68
C ARG A 68 4.99 13.18 -2.61
N MET A 69 5.08 12.07 -3.34
CA MET A 69 4.14 10.96 -3.21
C MET A 69 4.38 10.25 -1.88
N LYS A 70 3.31 10.08 -1.11
CA LYS A 70 3.31 9.38 0.16
C LYS A 70 2.53 8.09 0.04
N CYS A 71 3.12 6.99 0.50
CA CYS A 71 2.47 5.69 0.57
C CYS A 71 2.52 5.21 2.02
N ARG A 72 1.36 4.80 2.55
CA ARG A 72 1.23 4.19 3.88
C ARG A 72 0.48 2.87 3.73
N ILE A 73 1.03 1.80 4.30
CA ILE A 73 0.44 0.47 4.25
C ILE A 73 0.13 0.05 5.68
N PHE A 74 -1.12 -0.32 5.89
CA PHE A 74 -1.64 -0.83 7.14
C PHE A 74 -2.06 -2.28 6.97
N VAL A 75 -1.78 -3.10 7.98
CA VAL A 75 -2.31 -4.47 8.08
C VAL A 75 -2.99 -4.60 9.43
N ASP A 76 -4.25 -5.00 9.45
CA ASP A 76 -5.06 -5.10 10.67
C ASP A 76 -5.07 -3.81 11.52
N SER A 77 -5.11 -2.67 10.83
CA SER A 77 -4.98 -1.31 11.41
C SER A 77 -3.60 -0.93 11.96
N GLU A 78 -2.59 -1.79 11.86
CA GLU A 78 -1.21 -1.48 12.23
C GLU A 78 -0.43 -0.91 11.03
N LEU A 79 0.30 0.20 11.21
CA LEU A 79 1.15 0.78 10.17
C LEU A 79 2.45 -0.02 10.02
N ILE A 80 2.58 -0.76 8.92
CA ILE A 80 3.78 -1.58 8.65
C ILE A 80 4.79 -0.88 7.73
N TYR A 81 4.35 0.13 6.98
CA TYR A 81 5.20 0.85 6.05
C TYR A 81 4.71 2.29 5.83
N THR A 82 5.65 3.22 5.80
CA THR A 82 5.42 4.60 5.38
C THR A 82 6.63 5.11 4.61
N THR A 83 6.38 5.90 3.58
CA THR A 83 7.44 6.65 2.87
C THR A 83 7.85 7.92 3.62
N GLU A 84 7.07 8.36 4.63
CA GLU A 84 7.51 9.44 5.51
C GLU A 84 8.65 8.93 6.38
N ILE A 85 9.79 9.63 6.35
CA ILE A 85 10.81 9.50 7.38
C ILE A 85 10.10 9.82 8.70
N GLN A 86 9.98 8.86 9.61
CA GLN A 86 9.59 9.17 10.98
C GLN A 86 10.61 10.18 11.50
N PRO A 87 10.24 11.42 11.86
CA PRO A 87 11.13 12.26 12.63
C PRO A 87 11.25 11.58 14.00
N GLY A 88 12.34 10.84 14.19
CA GLY A 88 12.67 10.29 15.49
C GLY A 88 13.13 11.42 16.41
N GLY A 89 12.60 11.44 17.63
CA GLY A 89 13.17 12.13 18.79
C GLY A 89 12.78 13.59 18.94
#